data_AF-A0A2I0PCA4-F1
#
_entry.id   AF-A0A2I0PCA4-F1
#
_cell.length_a   1.000
_cell.length_b   1.000
_cell.length_c   1.000
_cell.angle_alpha   90.00
_cell.angle_beta   90.00
_cell.angle_gamma   90.00
#
_symmetry.space_group_name_H-M   'P 1'
#
loop_
_entity.id
_entity.type
_entity.pdbx_description
1 polymer ?
#
loop_
_entity_poly.entity_id
_entity_poly.type
_entity_poly.pdbx_seq_one_letter_code
_entity_poly.pdbx_strand_id
1 'polypeptide(L)'
;MAIFIENRYRKLQSLEEKLREERQKIYVKVLEPFFLLFKKPTDDKALFELMNSIAYRQATFELALVGSDEVVRAFGDLMQHFYTSGNPNKSDPSDIEHSKQTLRLTGKFLLTIRKDFGNKDTRLRDIDMLRHLITDLEKFEKSLP
;
A
#
# COMPACT_ATOMS: atom_id res chain seq x y z
N MET A 1 -38.65 15.48 13.93
CA MET A 1 -37.20 15.74 14.05
C MET A 1 -36.38 14.43 14.02
N ALA A 2 -36.75 13.40 14.79
CA ALA A 2 -36.08 12.09 14.80
C ALA A 2 -35.97 11.41 13.41
N ILE A 3 -37.06 11.34 12.63
CA ILE A 3 -37.07 10.72 11.28
C ILE A 3 -36.08 11.42 10.32
N PHE A 4 -35.92 12.73 10.44
CA PHE A 4 -34.99 13.50 9.60
C PHE A 4 -33.52 13.21 9.95
N ILE A 5 -33.22 13.07 11.25
CA ILE A 5 -31.89 12.69 11.73
C ILE A 5 -31.56 11.26 11.31
N GLU A 6 -32.50 10.33 11.47
CA GLU A 6 -32.35 8.93 11.07
C GLU A 6 -32.11 8.79 9.56
N ASN A 7 -32.88 9.51 8.74
CA ASN A 7 -32.69 9.51 7.29
C ASN A 7 -31.32 10.07 6.86
N ARG A 8 -30.83 11.13 7.53
CA ARG A 8 -29.47 11.64 7.26
C ARG A 8 -28.40 10.64 7.66
N TYR A 9 -28.54 10.00 8.83
CA TYR A 9 -27.61 8.98 9.30
C TYR A 9 -27.51 7.80 8.32
N ARG A 10 -28.66 7.25 7.90
CA ARG A 10 -28.71 6.16 6.90
C ARG A 10 -28.09 6.57 5.57
N LYS A 11 -28.32 7.81 5.12
CA LYS A 11 -27.71 8.33 3.89
C LYS A 11 -26.19 8.41 4.01
N LEU A 12 -25.66 8.94 5.12
CA LEU A 12 -24.23 9.01 5.37
C LEU A 12 -23.60 7.61 5.41
N GLN A 13 -24.22 6.68 6.14
CA GLN A 13 -23.76 5.30 6.22
C GLN A 13 -23.70 4.63 4.84
N SER A 14 -24.74 4.80 4.01
CA SER A 14 -24.74 4.23 2.66
C SER A 14 -23.69 4.85 1.73
N LEU A 15 -23.36 6.13 1.93
CA LEU A 15 -22.28 6.79 1.20
C LEU A 15 -20.91 6.27 1.66
N GLU A 16 -20.72 6.11 2.96
CA GLU A 16 -19.50 5.52 3.53
C GLU A 16 -19.29 4.08 3.07
N GLU A 17 -20.35 3.26 3.00
CA GLU A 17 -20.29 1.89 2.50
C GLU A 17 -19.87 1.85 1.02
N LYS A 18 -20.49 2.69 0.17
CA LYS A 18 -20.11 2.78 -1.25
C LYS A 18 -18.67 3.24 -1.43
N LEU A 19 -18.25 4.26 -0.71
CA LEU A 19 -16.86 4.73 -0.74
C LEU A 19 -15.90 3.65 -0.26
N ARG A 20 -16.26 2.87 0.76
CA ARG A 20 -15.46 1.74 1.25
C ARG A 20 -15.29 0.65 0.19
N GLU A 21 -16.35 0.31 -0.54
CA GLU A 21 -16.30 -0.65 -1.64
C GLU A 21 -15.44 -0.15 -2.81
N GLU A 22 -15.55 1.14 -3.17
CA GLU A 22 -14.72 1.76 -4.20
C GLU A 22 -13.24 1.76 -3.79
N ARG A 23 -12.93 2.19 -2.56
CA ARG A 23 -11.57 2.14 -2.00
C ARG A 23 -11.00 0.73 -2.04
N GLN A 24 -11.79 -0.29 -1.69
CA GLN A 24 -11.33 -1.67 -1.75
C GLN A 24 -10.88 -2.09 -3.14
N LYS A 25 -11.64 -1.76 -4.18
CA LYS A 25 -11.28 -2.08 -5.56
C LYS A 25 -9.98 -1.38 -5.96
N ILE A 26 -9.84 -0.12 -5.59
CA ILE A 26 -8.65 0.69 -5.90
C ILE A 26 -7.43 0.16 -5.15
N TYR A 27 -7.56 -0.16 -3.86
CA TYR A 27 -6.49 -0.70 -3.03
C TYR A 27 -5.95 -2.02 -3.57
N VAL A 28 -6.82 -2.92 -4.05
CA VAL A 28 -6.37 -4.17 -4.68
C VAL A 28 -5.55 -3.89 -5.93
N LYS A 29 -6.00 -2.98 -6.81
CA LYS A 29 -5.28 -2.63 -8.04
C LYS A 29 -3.90 -2.02 -7.76
N VAL A 30 -3.82 -1.06 -6.84
CA VAL A 30 -2.53 -0.43 -6.49
C VAL A 30 -1.59 -1.37 -5.75
N LEU A 31 -2.11 -2.47 -5.19
CA LEU A 31 -1.31 -3.51 -4.56
C LEU A 31 -0.74 -4.55 -5.56
N GLU A 32 -1.21 -4.59 -6.81
CA GLU A 32 -0.78 -5.57 -7.80
C GLU A 32 0.74 -5.66 -8.02
N PRO A 33 1.50 -4.54 -8.12
CA PRO A 33 2.95 -4.62 -8.27
C PRO A 33 3.63 -5.34 -7.13
N PHE A 34 3.10 -5.26 -5.90
CA PHE A 34 3.68 -5.93 -4.74
C PHE A 34 3.46 -7.45 -4.80
N PHE A 35 2.36 -7.92 -5.39
CA PHE A 35 2.16 -9.35 -5.64
C PHE A 35 3.21 -9.90 -6.61
N LEU A 36 3.60 -9.12 -7.62
CA LEU A 36 4.68 -9.49 -8.54
C LEU A 36 6.06 -9.38 -7.89
N LEU A 37 6.30 -8.34 -7.09
CA LEU A 37 7.56 -8.12 -6.38
C LEU A 37 7.88 -9.29 -5.43
N PHE A 38 6.89 -9.77 -4.69
CA PHE A 38 7.07 -10.86 -3.71
C PHE A 38 6.87 -12.27 -4.29
N LYS A 39 6.52 -12.40 -5.57
CA LYS A 39 6.50 -13.68 -6.26
C LYS A 39 7.94 -14.21 -6.40
N LYS A 40 8.13 -15.51 -6.21
CA LYS A 40 9.42 -16.19 -6.46
C LYS A 40 9.29 -17.16 -7.66
N PRO A 41 10.16 -17.05 -8.70
CA PRO A 41 11.10 -15.96 -8.93
C PRO A 41 10.37 -14.64 -9.22
N THR A 42 11.03 -13.53 -8.90
CA THR A 42 10.53 -12.18 -9.22
C THR A 42 10.60 -11.97 -10.73
N ASP A 43 9.53 -11.40 -11.31
CA ASP A 43 9.46 -11.07 -12.74
C ASP A 43 9.58 -9.57 -12.91
N ASP A 44 10.83 -9.08 -12.95
CA ASP A 44 11.14 -7.65 -13.00
C ASP A 44 10.58 -6.97 -14.26
N LYS A 45 10.51 -7.70 -15.38
CA LYS A 45 9.96 -7.20 -16.64
C LYS A 45 8.45 -6.98 -16.50
N ALA A 46 7.72 -7.99 -16.02
CA ALA A 46 6.28 -7.86 -15.81
C ALA A 46 5.95 -6.77 -14.78
N LEU A 47 6.75 -6.65 -13.72
CA LEU A 47 6.63 -5.60 -12.72
C LEU A 47 6.78 -4.21 -13.37
N PHE A 48 7.84 -4.01 -14.17
CA PHE A 48 8.09 -2.75 -14.86
C PHE A 48 6.98 -2.41 -15.87
N GLU A 49 6.51 -3.37 -16.66
CA GLU A 49 5.42 -3.18 -17.61
C GLU A 49 4.11 -2.81 -16.90
N LEU A 50 3.77 -3.49 -15.80
CA LEU A 50 2.59 -3.19 -15.00
C LEU A 50 2.64 -1.77 -14.43
N MET A 51 3.75 -1.39 -13.77
CA MET A 51 3.90 -0.08 -13.14
C MET A 51 3.89 1.09 -14.14
N ASN A 52 4.20 0.83 -15.42
CA ASN A 52 4.12 1.82 -16.50
C ASN A 52 2.81 1.75 -17.30
N SER A 53 1.94 0.78 -17.02
CA SER A 53 0.66 0.67 -17.71
C SER A 53 -0.29 1.82 -17.38
N ILE A 54 -1.10 2.23 -18.36
CA ILE A 54 -2.13 3.26 -18.17
C ILE A 54 -3.12 2.85 -17.06
N ALA A 55 -3.51 1.58 -17.02
CA ALA A 55 -4.46 1.07 -16.03
C ALA A 55 -3.93 1.21 -14.60
N TYR A 56 -2.65 0.89 -14.37
CA TYR A 56 -2.03 1.10 -13.06
C TYR A 56 -1.96 2.59 -12.72
N ARG A 57 -1.50 3.43 -13.66
CA ARG A 57 -1.46 4.89 -13.45
C ARG A 57 -2.83 5.46 -13.09
N GLN A 58 -3.89 5.03 -13.77
CA GLN A 58 -5.28 5.39 -13.43
C GLN A 58 -5.63 5.00 -12.00
N ALA A 59 -5.34 3.76 -11.59
CA ALA A 59 -5.58 3.31 -10.22
C ALA A 59 -4.82 4.16 -9.18
N THR A 60 -3.59 4.60 -9.48
CA THR A 60 -2.83 5.50 -8.58
C THR A 60 -3.44 6.89 -8.47
N PHE A 61 -4.04 7.42 -9.55
CA PHE A 61 -4.78 8.68 -9.49
C PHE A 61 -6.10 8.52 -8.73
N GLU A 62 -6.85 7.45 -8.98
CA GLU A 62 -8.06 7.12 -8.24
C GLU A 62 -7.77 7.02 -6.73
N LEU A 63 -6.67 6.37 -6.35
CA LEU A 63 -6.21 6.29 -4.96
C LEU A 63 -6.06 7.67 -4.31
N ALA A 64 -5.50 8.65 -5.03
CA ALA A 64 -5.32 10.01 -4.52
C ALA A 64 -6.66 10.75 -4.32
N LEU A 65 -7.73 10.33 -5.01
CA LEU A 65 -9.05 10.94 -4.90
C LEU A 65 -9.88 10.35 -3.76
N VAL A 66 -9.77 9.04 -3.53
CA VAL A 66 -10.65 8.33 -2.57
C VAL A 66 -9.96 7.84 -1.31
N GLY A 67 -8.64 7.68 -1.33
CA GLY A 67 -7.88 7.22 -0.18
C GLY A 67 -7.87 8.28 0.93
N SER A 68 -7.81 7.85 2.19
CA SER A 68 -7.53 8.80 3.28
C SER A 68 -6.13 9.40 3.14
N ASP A 69 -5.94 10.59 3.70
CA ASP A 69 -4.66 11.32 3.68
C ASP A 69 -3.47 10.44 4.10
N GLU A 70 -3.67 9.57 5.08
CA GLU A 70 -2.65 8.66 5.57
C GLU A 70 -2.27 7.63 4.51
N VAL A 71 -3.26 7.03 3.83
CA VAL A 71 -3.04 6.06 2.76
C VAL A 71 -2.33 6.72 1.58
N VAL A 72 -2.80 7.90 1.16
CA VAL A 72 -2.21 8.66 0.05
C VAL A 72 -0.75 9.01 0.36
N ARG A 73 -0.45 9.45 1.59
CA ARG A 73 0.92 9.74 2.02
C ARG A 73 1.80 8.49 2.05
N ALA A 74 1.32 7.38 2.64
CA ALA A 74 2.08 6.14 2.72
C ALA A 74 2.39 5.56 1.32
N PHE A 75 1.43 5.64 0.39
CA PHE A 75 1.64 5.27 -1.00
C PHE A 75 2.66 6.19 -1.69
N GLY A 76 2.54 7.50 -1.50
CA GLY A 76 3.47 8.49 -2.03
C GLY A 76 4.91 8.23 -1.58
N ASP A 77 5.12 8.03 -0.27
CA ASP A 77 6.43 7.69 0.31
C ASP A 77 7.02 6.45 -0.37
N LEU A 78 6.21 5.41 -0.55
CA LEU A 78 6.61 4.13 -1.15
C LEU A 78 6.97 4.28 -2.63
N MET A 79 6.14 4.95 -3.42
CA MET A 79 6.40 5.16 -4.84
C MET A 79 7.58 6.10 -5.09
N GLN A 80 7.75 7.12 -4.24
CA GLN A 80 8.92 7.99 -4.30
C GLN A 80 10.21 7.21 -4.05
N HIS A 81 10.22 6.28 -3.10
CA HIS A 81 11.35 5.39 -2.86
C HIS A 81 11.69 4.54 -4.11
N PHE A 82 10.70 3.94 -4.76
CA PHE A 82 10.91 3.19 -6.01
C PHE A 82 11.51 4.05 -7.13
N TYR A 83 10.96 5.24 -7.38
CA TYR A 83 11.44 6.08 -8.49
C TYR A 83 12.78 6.74 -8.23
N THR A 84 13.06 7.12 -6.98
CA THR A 84 14.35 7.74 -6.61
C THR A 84 15.49 6.73 -6.68
N SER A 85 15.18 5.46 -6.41
CA SER A 85 16.14 4.37 -6.41
C SER A 85 16.30 3.69 -7.77
N GLY A 86 15.34 3.85 -8.68
CA GLY A 86 15.38 3.38 -10.07
C GLY A 86 16.27 4.17 -11.01
N ASN A 87 17.20 4.99 -10.50
CA ASN A 87 18.23 5.62 -11.32
C ASN A 87 19.34 4.57 -11.58
N PRO A 88 19.49 4.03 -12.81
CA PRO A 88 20.37 2.89 -13.10
C PRO A 88 21.87 3.14 -12.84
N ASN A 89 22.24 4.38 -12.49
CA ASN A 89 23.59 4.75 -12.06
C ASN A 89 23.79 4.71 -10.53
N LYS A 90 22.81 4.28 -9.72
CA LYS A 90 22.88 4.39 -8.24
C LYS A 90 22.47 3.16 -7.43
N SER A 91 21.80 2.17 -7.99
CA SER A 91 21.31 1.02 -7.22
C SER A 91 22.13 -0.24 -7.53
N ASP A 92 23.10 -0.52 -6.67
CA ASP A 92 23.77 -1.82 -6.60
C ASP A 92 22.74 -2.86 -6.10
N PRO A 93 22.55 -4.00 -6.79
CA PRO A 93 21.70 -5.10 -6.31
C PRO A 93 22.06 -5.63 -4.92
N SER A 94 23.23 -5.28 -4.38
CA SER A 94 23.66 -5.56 -3.00
C SER A 94 23.23 -4.51 -1.98
N ASP A 95 22.44 -3.50 -2.36
CA ASP A 95 21.93 -2.47 -1.44
C ASP A 95 20.81 -3.03 -0.54
N ILE A 96 21.28 -3.67 0.53
CA ILE A 96 20.46 -4.21 1.62
C ILE A 96 19.57 -3.11 2.23
N GLU A 97 20.05 -1.86 2.31
CA GLU A 97 19.28 -0.75 2.89
C GLU A 97 18.12 -0.35 1.98
N HIS A 98 18.33 -0.33 0.66
CA HIS A 98 17.24 -0.12 -0.29
C HIS A 98 16.14 -1.19 -0.18
N SER A 99 16.55 -2.46 -0.03
CA SER A 99 15.63 -3.58 0.15
C SER A 99 14.86 -3.46 1.48
N LYS A 100 15.55 -3.08 2.56
CA LYS A 100 14.93 -2.86 3.87
C LYS A 100 13.93 -1.72 3.85
N GLN A 101 14.29 -0.61 3.24
CA GLN A 101 13.41 0.53 3.15
C GLN A 101 12.16 0.23 2.31
N THR A 102 12.33 -0.52 1.21
CA THR A 102 11.19 -1.02 0.40
C THR A 102 10.23 -1.82 1.26
N LEU A 103 10.72 -2.83 1.99
CA LEU A 103 9.91 -3.66 2.87
C LEU A 103 9.20 -2.83 3.95
N ARG A 104 9.92 -1.92 4.62
CA ARG A 104 9.33 -1.05 5.64
C ARG A 104 8.19 -0.20 5.08
N LEU A 105 8.41 0.44 3.94
CA LEU A 105 7.40 1.30 3.30
C LEU A 105 6.20 0.50 2.80
N THR A 106 6.41 -0.71 2.26
CA THR A 106 5.31 -1.61 1.89
C THR A 106 4.49 -2.02 3.11
N GLY A 107 5.14 -2.40 4.22
CA GLY A 107 4.47 -2.74 5.47
C GLY A 107 3.63 -1.59 6.03
N LYS A 108 4.19 -0.37 6.01
CA LYS A 108 3.50 0.87 6.41
C LYS A 108 2.26 1.11 5.54
N PHE A 109 2.39 0.98 4.22
CA PHE A 109 1.27 1.15 3.29
C PHE A 109 0.14 0.16 3.55
N LEU A 110 0.47 -1.14 3.71
CA LEU A 110 -0.51 -2.18 4.04
C LEU A 110 -1.20 -1.94 5.38
N LEU A 111 -0.46 -1.53 6.42
CA LEU A 111 -1.02 -1.22 7.73
C LEU A 111 -1.99 -0.04 7.65
N THR A 112 -1.64 0.97 6.85
CA THR A 112 -2.44 2.18 6.69
C THR A 112 -3.76 1.87 5.96
N ILE A 113 -3.71 1.05 4.90
CA ILE A 113 -4.93 0.50 4.26
C ILE A 113 -5.79 -0.27 5.27
N ARG A 114 -5.18 -1.13 6.10
CA ARG A 114 -5.90 -1.92 7.10
C ARG A 114 -6.64 -1.02 8.11
N LYS A 115 -6.01 0.08 8.53
CA LYS A 115 -6.61 1.09 9.42
C LYS A 115 -7.73 1.86 8.74
N ASP A 116 -7.57 2.20 7.47
CA ASP A 116 -8.60 2.86 6.65
C ASP A 116 -9.88 2.00 6.55
N PHE A 117 -9.73 0.67 6.55
CA PHE A 117 -10.86 -0.26 6.60
C PHE A 117 -11.54 -0.42 7.97
N GLY A 118 -11.11 0.32 9.00
CA GLY A 118 -11.73 0.34 10.32
C GLY A 118 -10.93 -0.34 11.43
N ASN A 119 -9.75 -0.91 11.15
CA ASN A 119 -8.90 -1.52 12.18
C ASN A 119 -8.00 -0.47 12.87
N LYS A 120 -8.58 0.64 13.33
CA LYS A 120 -7.82 1.79 13.86
C LYS A 120 -7.00 1.43 15.11
N ASP A 121 -7.56 0.60 15.99
CA ASP A 121 -6.95 0.20 17.27
C ASP A 121 -6.04 -1.04 17.15
N THR A 122 -5.57 -1.37 15.95
CA THR A 122 -4.68 -2.51 15.75
C THR A 122 -3.35 -2.31 16.47
N ARG A 123 -2.87 -3.38 17.12
CA ARG A 123 -1.54 -3.44 17.74
C ARG A 123 -0.45 -3.96 16.78
N LEU A 124 -0.83 -4.27 15.53
CA LEU A 124 0.11 -4.71 14.51
C LEU A 124 1.00 -3.54 14.09
N ARG A 125 2.29 -3.81 13.90
CA ARG A 125 3.26 -2.88 13.34
C ARG A 125 3.39 -3.09 11.83
N ASP A 126 4.03 -2.15 11.16
CA ASP A 126 4.30 -2.20 9.71
C ASP A 126 4.91 -3.55 9.29
N ILE A 127 5.87 -4.05 10.06
CA ILE A 127 6.58 -5.30 9.77
C ILE A 127 5.71 -6.54 9.93
N ASP A 128 4.72 -6.49 10.81
CA ASP A 128 3.82 -7.62 11.05
C ASP A 128 2.92 -7.89 9.84
N MET A 129 2.65 -6.85 9.03
CA MET A 129 1.90 -6.99 7.77
C MET A 129 2.61 -7.85 6.74
N LEU A 130 3.93 -7.99 6.83
CA LEU A 130 4.77 -8.72 5.87
C LEU A 130 5.25 -10.08 6.38
N ARG A 131 4.86 -10.48 7.60
CA ARG A 131 5.35 -11.71 8.24
C ARG A 131 5.07 -12.98 7.45
N HIS A 132 4.00 -13.00 6.65
CA HIS A 132 3.65 -14.12 5.79
C HIS A 132 4.42 -14.17 4.46
N LEU A 133 5.12 -13.09 4.08
CA LEU A 133 5.86 -12.95 2.83
C LEU A 133 7.37 -13.13 3.01
N ILE A 134 7.89 -12.81 4.19
CA ILE A 134 9.33 -12.79 4.46
C ILE A 134 9.69 -13.94 5.41
N THR A 135 10.39 -14.94 4.90
CA THR A 135 10.82 -16.13 5.67
C THR A 135 11.83 -15.81 6.78
N ASP A 136 12.63 -14.75 6.63
CA ASP A 136 13.70 -14.34 7.55
C ASP A 136 13.40 -13.01 8.27
N LEU A 137 12.13 -12.75 8.59
CA LEU A 137 11.69 -11.48 9.21
C LEU A 137 12.42 -11.16 10.53
N GLU A 138 12.79 -12.16 11.31
CA GLU A 138 13.49 -11.96 12.59
C GLU A 138 14.93 -11.45 12.41
N LYS A 139 15.61 -11.89 11.34
CA LYS A 139 16.93 -11.37 10.99
C LYS A 139 16.83 -9.93 10.49
N PHE A 140 15.75 -9.64 9.76
CA PHE A 140 15.42 -8.29 9.31
C PHE A 140 15.20 -7.34 10.47
N GLU A 141 14.36 -7.70 11.45
CA GLU A 141 14.01 -6.84 12.59
C GLU A 141 15.25 -6.48 13.43
N LYS A 142 16.18 -7.41 13.62
CA LYS A 142 17.46 -7.18 14.33
C LYS A 142 18.44 -6.28 13.57
N SER A 143 18.20 -6.05 12.27
CA SER A 143 19.08 -5.29 11.39
C SER A 143 18.57 -3.89 11.07
N LEU A 144 17.39 -3.52 11.61
CA LEU A 144 16.90 -2.15 11.58
C LEU A 144 17.64 -1.33 12.65
N PRO A 145 18.06 -0.08 12.34
CA PRO A 145 18.73 0.80 13.29
C PRO A 145 17.81 1.23 14.44
#